data_AF-A0A134BQI5-F1
#
_entry.id   AF-A0A134BQI5-F1
#
_cell.length_a   1.000
_cell.length_b   1.000
_cell.length_c   1.000
_cell.angle_alpha   90.00
_cell.angle_beta   90.00
_cell.angle_gamma   90.00
#
_symmetry.space_group_name_H-M   'P 1'
#
loop_
_entity.id
_entity.type
_entity.pdbx_description
1 polymer ?
#
loop_
_entity_poly.entity_id
_entity_poly.type
_entity_poly.pdbx_seq_one_letter_code
_entity_poly.pdbx_strand_id
1 'polypeptide(L)'
;MFKMRCRACGSTHTKKNGVRKGVQLYKCQDCGYQFRSGFQVSDDELWTAYQQQKQTINELSVRFRISLSTVKRRLHDIKCEWVQPPLNGSGFVHLDVTYWGRNFGVLLALDTESGKPLYLSFVKSETVKDYEDAVVSIETRGYVIRGLIIDGKKSLFKSFSEYHV
;
A
#
# COMPACT_ATOMS: atom_id res chain seq x y z
N MET A 1 -27.12 -29.95 10.31
CA MET A 1 -27.26 -29.30 8.98
C MET A 1 -26.47 -28.00 8.99
N PHE A 2 -25.33 -27.93 8.30
CA PHE A 2 -24.51 -26.71 8.25
C PHE A 2 -25.30 -25.61 7.51
N LYS A 3 -25.80 -24.61 8.25
CA LYS A 3 -26.44 -23.42 7.67
C LYS A 3 -25.36 -22.39 7.36
N MET A 4 -25.36 -21.84 6.15
CA MET A 4 -24.41 -20.78 5.79
C MET A 4 -24.70 -19.53 6.64
N ARG A 5 -23.66 -18.88 7.14
CA ARG A 5 -23.80 -17.58 7.81
C ARG A 5 -23.91 -16.45 6.79
N CYS A 6 -24.83 -15.53 7.04
CA CYS A 6 -24.98 -14.32 6.26
C CYS A 6 -23.72 -13.45 6.40
N ARG A 7 -23.16 -13.00 5.28
CA ARG A 7 -21.96 -12.14 5.27
C ARG A 7 -22.22 -10.70 5.71
N ALA A 8 -23.47 -10.25 5.69
CA ALA A 8 -23.84 -8.89 6.05
C ALA A 8 -24.19 -8.74 7.54
N CYS A 9 -24.91 -9.72 8.12
CA CYS A 9 -25.41 -9.63 9.51
C CYS A 9 -25.01 -10.81 10.40
N GLY A 10 -24.23 -11.78 9.91
CA GLY A 10 -23.79 -12.95 10.68
C GLY A 10 -24.86 -14.02 10.95
N SER A 11 -26.14 -13.75 10.66
CA SER A 11 -27.24 -14.68 10.89
C SER A 11 -27.05 -16.04 10.21
N THR A 12 -27.46 -17.11 10.90
CA THR A 12 -27.51 -18.48 10.35
C THR A 12 -28.83 -18.78 9.62
N HIS A 13 -29.80 -17.86 9.63
CA HIS A 13 -31.09 -18.01 8.96
C HIS A 13 -30.94 -17.73 7.46
N THR A 14 -30.28 -18.64 6.75
CA THR A 14 -30.08 -18.53 5.30
C THR A 14 -30.75 -19.69 4.57
N LYS A 15 -31.34 -19.40 3.40
CA LYS A 15 -31.95 -20.40 2.53
C LYS A 15 -31.33 -20.35 1.14
N LYS A 16 -31.28 -21.50 0.46
CA LYS A 16 -30.89 -21.59 -0.94
C LYS A 16 -31.86 -20.76 -1.80
N ASN A 17 -31.32 -19.99 -2.75
CA ASN A 17 -32.06 -19.00 -3.55
C ASN A 17 -31.65 -19.08 -5.04
N GLY A 18 -31.69 -20.29 -5.61
CA GLY A 18 -31.31 -20.54 -7.00
C GLY A 18 -29.80 -20.71 -7.24
N VAL A 19 -29.41 -20.85 -8.50
CA VAL A 19 -28.01 -21.06 -8.93
C VAL A 19 -27.66 -20.01 -9.98
N ARG A 20 -26.47 -19.41 -9.89
CA ARG A 20 -25.99 -18.43 -10.88
C ARG A 20 -24.54 -18.69 -11.24
N LYS A 21 -24.27 -18.87 -12.54
CA LYS A 21 -22.94 -19.24 -13.08
C LYS A 21 -22.39 -20.51 -12.40
N GLY A 22 -23.24 -21.52 -12.22
CA GLY A 22 -22.88 -22.79 -11.57
C GLY A 22 -22.69 -22.74 -10.05
N VAL A 23 -22.87 -21.57 -9.42
CA VAL A 23 -22.69 -21.40 -7.97
C VAL A 23 -24.05 -21.23 -7.27
N GLN A 24 -24.26 -21.96 -6.18
CA GLN A 24 -25.47 -21.86 -5.36
C GLN A 24 -25.58 -20.47 -4.73
N LEU A 25 -26.72 -19.80 -4.91
CA LEU A 25 -27.09 -18.58 -4.21
C LEU A 25 -27.82 -18.91 -2.91
N TYR A 26 -27.67 -18.02 -1.93
CA TYR A 26 -28.30 -18.04 -0.63
C TYR A 26 -28.93 -16.66 -0.38
N LYS A 27 -30.04 -16.63 0.34
CA LYS A 27 -30.70 -15.41 0.81
C LYS A 27 -30.85 -15.48 2.33
N CYS A 28 -30.35 -14.47 3.02
CA CYS A 28 -30.61 -14.28 4.45
C CYS A 28 -32.09 -13.95 4.65
N GLN A 29 -32.74 -14.66 5.58
CA GLN A 29 -34.13 -14.40 5.93
C GLN A 29 -34.28 -13.21 6.87
N ASP A 30 -33.26 -12.88 7.67
CA ASP A 30 -33.34 -11.78 8.63
C ASP A 30 -33.07 -10.42 7.99
N CYS A 31 -32.02 -10.30 7.16
CA CYS A 31 -31.65 -9.02 6.52
C CYS A 31 -31.92 -8.96 5.00
N GLY A 32 -32.45 -10.03 4.40
CA GLY A 32 -32.74 -10.10 2.97
C GLY A 32 -31.52 -10.21 2.03
N TYR A 33 -30.28 -10.06 2.54
CA TYR A 33 -29.05 -10.08 1.74
C TYR A 33 -28.87 -11.38 0.96
N GLN A 34 -28.52 -11.28 -0.33
CA GLN A 34 -28.26 -12.41 -1.21
C GLN A 34 -26.76 -12.58 -1.45
N PHE A 35 -26.25 -13.81 -1.33
CA PHE A 35 -24.84 -14.13 -1.48
C PHE A 35 -24.64 -15.52 -2.10
N ARG A 36 -23.44 -15.81 -2.60
CA ARG A 36 -23.10 -17.11 -3.20
C ARG A 36 -22.40 -18.01 -2.19
N SER A 37 -22.55 -19.32 -2.30
CA SER A 37 -21.65 -20.26 -1.61
C SER A 37 -20.25 -20.15 -2.19
N GLY A 38 -19.25 -20.22 -1.32
CA GLY A 38 -17.84 -20.27 -1.71
C GLY A 38 -16.97 -19.46 -0.76
N PHE A 39 -15.70 -19.80 -0.73
CA PHE A 39 -14.68 -18.98 -0.09
C PHE A 39 -14.55 -17.66 -0.87
N GLN A 40 -14.51 -16.53 -0.15
CA GLN A 40 -14.21 -15.24 -0.73
C GLN A 40 -12.94 -14.74 -0.03
N VAL A 41 -11.87 -14.63 -0.80
CA VAL A 41 -10.59 -14.03 -0.34
C VAL A 41 -10.87 -12.65 0.24
N SER A 42 -10.30 -12.32 1.40
CA SER A 42 -10.39 -10.97 1.99
C SER A 42 -9.61 -9.95 1.15
N ASP A 43 -9.83 -8.66 1.37
CA ASP A 43 -9.01 -7.64 0.70
C ASP A 43 -7.55 -7.70 1.19
N ASP A 44 -7.31 -7.95 2.48
CA ASP A 44 -5.98 -8.11 3.06
C ASP A 44 -5.20 -9.29 2.46
N GLU A 45 -5.86 -10.43 2.29
CA GLU A 45 -5.24 -11.62 1.70
C GLU A 45 -4.95 -11.39 0.21
N LEU A 46 -5.86 -10.73 -0.51
CA LEU A 46 -5.65 -10.34 -1.91
C LEU A 46 -4.47 -9.36 -2.05
N TRP A 47 -4.39 -8.36 -1.17
CA TRP A 47 -3.33 -7.37 -1.13
C TRP A 47 -1.98 -7.99 -0.79
N THR A 48 -1.94 -8.87 0.21
CA THR A 48 -0.73 -9.59 0.61
C THR A 48 -0.19 -10.44 -0.54
N ALA A 49 -1.07 -11.15 -1.25
CA ALA A 49 -0.67 -11.93 -2.42
C ALA A 49 -0.13 -11.04 -3.55
N TYR A 50 -0.74 -9.87 -3.78
CA TYR A 50 -0.28 -8.92 -4.79
C TYR A 50 1.06 -8.28 -4.43
N GLN A 51 1.17 -7.69 -3.24
CA GLN A 51 2.32 -6.89 -2.82
C GLN A 51 3.50 -7.75 -2.35
N GLN A 52 3.25 -8.69 -1.44
CA GLN A 52 4.31 -9.46 -0.76
C GLN A 52 4.74 -10.68 -1.56
N GLN A 53 3.77 -11.37 -2.18
CA GLN A 53 4.03 -12.56 -3.00
C GLN A 53 4.20 -12.24 -4.48
N LYS A 54 4.14 -10.94 -4.85
CA LYS A 54 4.40 -10.40 -6.19
C LYS A 54 3.56 -11.06 -7.29
N GLN A 55 2.36 -11.52 -6.95
CA GLN A 55 1.46 -12.19 -7.89
C GLN A 55 0.86 -11.17 -8.88
N THR A 56 0.82 -11.53 -10.15
CA THR A 56 0.15 -10.75 -11.19
C THR A 56 -1.37 -10.83 -11.06
N ILE A 57 -2.09 -9.88 -11.67
CA ILE A 57 -3.55 -9.88 -11.72
C ILE A 57 -4.11 -11.19 -12.29
N ASN A 58 -3.42 -11.78 -13.28
CA ASN A 58 -3.80 -13.06 -13.87
C ASN A 58 -3.65 -14.22 -12.89
N GLU A 59 -2.52 -14.31 -12.20
CA GLU A 59 -2.27 -15.35 -11.21
C GLU A 59 -3.24 -15.25 -10.03
N LEU A 60 -3.54 -14.04 -9.56
CA LEU A 60 -4.55 -13.80 -8.53
C LEU A 60 -5.95 -14.25 -8.97
N SER A 61 -6.32 -13.99 -10.23
CA SER A 61 -7.59 -14.43 -10.81
C SER A 61 -7.71 -15.95 -10.84
N VAL A 62 -6.64 -16.65 -11.24
CA VAL A 62 -6.60 -18.12 -11.25
C VAL A 62 -6.64 -18.69 -9.83
N ARG A 63 -5.77 -18.18 -8.95
CA ARG A 63 -5.62 -18.63 -7.56
C ARG A 63 -6.91 -18.49 -6.76
N PHE A 64 -7.53 -17.31 -6.82
CA PHE A 64 -8.73 -17.01 -6.03
C PHE A 64 -10.05 -17.26 -6.78
N ARG A 65 -9.98 -17.75 -8.03
CA ARG A 65 -11.14 -18.05 -8.89
C ARG A 65 -12.13 -16.88 -9.00
N ILE A 66 -11.60 -15.67 -9.11
CA ILE A 66 -12.36 -14.42 -9.31
C ILE A 66 -11.97 -13.80 -10.64
N SER A 67 -12.86 -13.03 -11.28
CA SER A 67 -12.55 -12.41 -12.57
C SER A 67 -11.42 -11.38 -12.46
N LEU A 68 -10.64 -11.23 -13.53
CA LEU A 68 -9.64 -10.17 -13.67
C LEU A 68 -10.19 -8.79 -13.33
N SER A 69 -11.41 -8.48 -13.80
CA SER A 69 -12.11 -7.23 -13.48
C SER A 69 -12.39 -7.05 -11.99
N THR A 70 -12.70 -8.14 -11.27
CA THR A 70 -12.92 -8.12 -9.82
C THR A 70 -11.60 -7.93 -9.08
N VAL A 71 -10.51 -8.58 -9.51
CA VAL A 71 -9.17 -8.38 -8.93
C VAL A 71 -8.76 -6.92 -9.07
N LYS A 72 -8.83 -6.37 -10.29
CA LYS A 72 -8.47 -4.96 -10.58
C LYS A 72 -9.27 -3.98 -9.71
N ARG A 73 -10.60 -4.13 -9.69
CA ARG A 73 -11.46 -3.26 -8.88
C ARG A 73 -11.11 -3.34 -7.40
N ARG A 74 -10.98 -4.55 -6.85
CA ARG A 74 -10.67 -4.72 -5.42
C ARG A 74 -9.31 -4.13 -5.05
N LEU A 75 -8.26 -4.39 -5.84
CA LEU A 75 -6.94 -3.81 -5.59
C LEU A 75 -6.95 -2.28 -5.70
N HIS A 76 -7.72 -1.72 -6.63
CA HIS A 76 -7.88 -0.28 -6.77
C HIS A 76 -8.59 0.36 -5.56
N ASP A 77 -9.57 -0.34 -5.00
CA ASP A 77 -10.38 0.18 -3.88
C ASP A 77 -9.64 0.09 -2.52
N ILE A 78 -8.54 -0.67 -2.46
CA ILE A 78 -7.67 -0.73 -1.29
C ILE A 78 -6.89 0.59 -1.19
N LYS A 79 -7.17 1.34 -0.13
CA LYS A 79 -6.48 2.59 0.18
C LYS A 79 -5.43 2.34 1.26
N CYS A 80 -4.18 2.62 0.95
CA CYS A 80 -3.10 2.66 1.92
C CYS A 80 -2.68 4.12 2.10
N GLU A 81 -2.86 4.65 3.30
CA GLU A 81 -2.34 5.97 3.65
C GLU A 81 -0.96 5.78 4.28
N TRP A 82 0.03 6.47 3.71
CA TRP A 82 1.35 6.56 4.34
C TRP A 82 1.29 7.62 5.44
N VAL A 83 1.70 7.24 6.64
CA VAL A 83 1.93 8.15 7.75
C VAL A 83 3.42 8.17 8.02
N GLN A 84 4.00 9.37 8.13
CA GLN A 84 5.41 9.50 8.46
C GLN A 84 5.71 8.82 9.79
N PRO A 85 6.74 7.97 9.88
CA PRO A 85 7.03 7.25 11.10
C PRO A 85 7.50 8.21 12.20
N PRO A 86 7.23 7.91 13.48
CA PRO A 86 7.91 8.59 14.59
C PRO A 86 9.40 8.24 14.52
N LEU A 87 10.26 9.23 14.71
CA LEU A 87 11.70 9.03 14.60
C LEU A 87 12.39 9.28 15.95
N ASN A 88 13.52 8.61 16.13
CA ASN A 88 14.49 8.89 17.17
C ASN A 88 15.86 8.37 16.71
N GLY A 89 16.92 8.85 17.36
CA GLY A 89 18.28 8.42 17.05
C GLY A 89 18.96 9.32 16.02
N SER A 90 19.98 8.77 15.38
CA SER A 90 20.86 9.55 14.50
C SER A 90 21.61 8.66 13.53
N GLY A 91 21.86 9.13 12.32
CA GLY A 91 22.55 8.34 11.31
C GLY A 91 22.77 9.09 10.01
N PHE A 92 23.18 8.35 8.98
CA PHE A 92 23.31 8.87 7.63
C PHE A 92 22.01 8.62 6.88
N VAL A 93 21.55 9.60 6.12
CA VAL A 93 20.27 9.54 5.43
C VAL A 93 20.50 9.47 3.92
N HIS A 94 20.02 8.39 3.31
CA HIS A 94 20.03 8.22 1.87
C HIS A 94 18.71 8.73 1.29
N LEU A 95 18.77 9.72 0.40
CA LEU A 95 17.62 10.31 -0.28
C LEU A 95 17.67 9.98 -1.77
N ASP A 96 16.58 9.43 -2.29
CA ASP A 96 16.44 9.14 -3.72
C ASP A 96 15.00 9.34 -4.21
N VAL A 97 14.85 9.72 -5.49
CA VAL A 97 13.56 9.85 -6.15
C VAL A 97 13.44 8.81 -7.25
N THR A 98 12.54 7.85 -7.06
CA THR A 98 12.20 6.87 -8.11
C THR A 98 10.97 7.32 -8.88
N TYR A 99 11.03 7.30 -10.22
CA TYR A 99 9.92 7.68 -11.10
C TYR A 99 9.23 6.49 -11.76
N TRP A 100 7.90 6.57 -11.88
CA TRP A 100 7.10 5.74 -12.77
C TRP A 100 6.37 6.61 -13.79
N GLY A 101 6.92 6.67 -15.01
CA GLY A 101 6.40 7.52 -16.07
C GLY A 101 6.84 8.98 -15.93
N ARG A 102 6.04 9.92 -16.45
CA ARG A 102 6.48 11.32 -16.65
C ARG A 102 6.09 12.29 -15.53
N ASN A 103 5.23 11.92 -14.58
CA ASN A 103 4.65 12.85 -13.59
C ASN A 103 4.37 12.19 -12.22
N PHE A 104 4.99 11.04 -11.94
CA PHE A 104 4.79 10.33 -10.69
C PHE A 104 6.13 9.80 -10.21
N GLY A 105 6.65 10.45 -9.17
CA GLY A 105 7.84 10.04 -8.45
C GLY A 105 7.53 9.83 -6.97
N VAL A 106 8.34 9.03 -6.33
CA VAL A 106 8.35 8.85 -4.88
C VAL A 106 9.74 9.25 -4.38
N LEU A 107 9.80 10.30 -3.56
CA LEU A 107 10.98 10.64 -2.80
C LEU A 107 10.98 9.80 -1.53
N LEU A 108 12.03 9.03 -1.32
CA LEU A 108 12.21 8.17 -0.16
C LEU A 108 13.52 8.55 0.55
N ALA A 109 13.43 8.77 1.86
CA ALA A 109 14.58 8.89 2.74
C ALA A 109 14.71 7.62 3.57
N LEU A 110 15.87 6.97 3.52
CA LEU A 110 16.19 5.79 4.30
C LEU A 110 17.33 6.11 5.26
N ASP A 111 17.28 5.55 6.47
CA ASP A 111 18.47 5.43 7.29
C ASP A 111 19.40 4.39 6.66
N THR A 112 20.65 4.78 6.39
CA THR A 112 21.60 3.95 5.63
C THR A 112 21.97 2.66 6.36
N GLU A 113 22.05 2.69 7.70
CA GLU A 113 22.48 1.52 8.48
C GLU A 113 21.33 0.53 8.68
N SER A 114 20.17 1.01 9.10
CA SER A 114 19.02 0.15 9.42
C SER A 114 18.13 -0.16 8.20
N GLY A 115 18.26 0.59 7.12
CA GLY A 115 17.39 0.51 5.95
C GLY A 115 15.94 0.94 6.22
N LYS A 116 15.67 1.54 7.39
CA LYS A 116 14.32 1.95 7.78
C LYS A 116 13.92 3.24 7.06
N PRO A 117 12.67 3.34 6.59
CA PRO A 117 12.17 4.58 6.01
C PRO A 117 12.07 5.66 7.08
N LEU A 118 12.69 6.80 6.80
CA LEU A 118 12.63 8.01 7.60
C LEU A 118 11.59 8.98 7.06
N TYR A 119 11.43 9.05 5.74
CA TYR A 119 10.48 9.95 5.08
C TYR A 119 10.04 9.40 3.73
N LEU A 120 8.80 9.67 3.35
CA LEU A 120 8.27 9.37 2.01
C LEU A 120 7.35 10.49 1.54
N SER A 121 7.51 10.96 0.30
CA SER A 121 6.54 11.85 -0.34
C SER A 121 6.33 11.50 -1.81
N PHE A 122 5.14 11.83 -2.32
CA PHE A 122 4.85 11.74 -3.74
C PHE A 122 5.20 13.07 -4.41
N VAL A 123 6.03 13.02 -5.44
CA VAL A 123 6.51 14.20 -6.17
C VAL A 123 6.12 14.08 -7.64
N LYS A 124 5.75 15.19 -8.28
CA LYS A 124 5.51 15.21 -9.74
C LYS A 124 6.82 15.38 -10.51
N SER A 125 7.72 16.15 -9.95
CA SER A 125 9.04 16.47 -10.46
C SER A 125 9.96 16.73 -9.28
N GLU A 126 11.20 16.31 -9.38
CA GLU A 126 12.23 16.45 -8.35
C GLU A 126 12.71 17.90 -8.29
N THR A 127 12.45 18.56 -7.17
CA THR A 127 12.91 19.91 -6.88
C THR A 127 13.81 19.91 -5.65
N VAL A 128 14.65 20.94 -5.52
CA VAL A 128 15.50 21.13 -4.32
C VAL A 128 14.64 21.22 -3.06
N LYS A 129 13.49 21.89 -3.15
CA LYS A 129 12.53 22.05 -2.06
C LYS A 129 12.02 20.71 -1.53
N ASP A 130 11.79 19.71 -2.40
CA ASP A 130 11.31 18.40 -1.95
C ASP A 130 12.31 17.73 -0.99
N TYR A 131 13.61 17.90 -1.23
CA TYR A 131 14.68 17.42 -0.35
C TYR A 131 14.76 18.24 0.94
N GLU A 132 14.65 19.56 0.85
CA GLU A 132 14.65 20.45 2.03
C GLU A 132 13.47 20.10 2.96
N ASP A 133 12.27 19.94 2.41
CA ASP A 133 11.07 19.55 3.14
C ASP A 133 11.25 18.15 3.80
N ALA A 134 11.93 17.22 3.13
CA ALA A 134 12.25 15.90 3.69
C ALA A 134 13.21 16.00 4.88
N VAL A 135 14.30 16.76 4.75
CA VAL A 135 15.30 16.98 5.82
C VAL A 135 14.65 17.64 7.03
N VAL A 136 13.92 18.75 6.83
CA VAL A 136 13.21 19.45 7.91
C VAL A 136 12.21 18.52 8.59
N SER A 137 11.46 17.72 7.83
CA SER A 137 10.51 16.75 8.39
C SER A 137 11.18 15.68 9.24
N ILE A 138 12.36 15.20 8.85
CA ILE A 138 13.11 14.16 9.57
C ILE A 138 13.65 14.72 10.89
N GLU A 139 14.25 15.92 10.86
CA GLU A 139 14.80 16.57 12.06
C GLU A 139 13.73 16.98 13.05
N THR A 140 12.64 17.59 12.58
CA THR A 140 11.51 17.99 13.42
C THR A 140 10.82 16.81 14.10
N ARG A 141 10.88 15.62 13.50
CA ARG A 141 10.40 14.37 14.11
C ARG A 141 11.40 13.72 15.07
N GLY A 142 12.56 14.34 15.31
CA GLY A 142 13.51 13.94 16.35
C GLY A 142 14.67 13.06 15.88
N TYR A 143 14.95 13.00 14.58
CA TYR A 143 16.10 12.28 14.04
C TYR A 143 17.27 13.22 13.77
N VAL A 144 18.46 12.90 14.27
CA VAL A 144 19.67 13.71 14.02
C VAL A 144 20.41 13.21 12.79
N ILE A 145 20.45 14.02 11.74
CA ILE A 145 21.12 13.69 10.49
C ILE A 145 22.61 13.97 10.63
N ARG A 146 23.45 12.93 10.53
CA ARG A 146 24.92 13.04 10.58
C ARG A 146 25.53 13.32 9.21
N GLY A 147 24.82 12.97 8.15
CA GLY A 147 25.23 13.21 6.77
C GLY A 147 24.13 12.78 5.80
N LEU A 148 24.19 13.31 4.58
CA LEU A 148 23.20 13.09 3.53
C LEU A 148 23.88 12.40 2.35
N ILE A 149 23.24 11.37 1.81
CA ILE A 149 23.72 10.69 0.59
C ILE A 149 22.65 10.91 -0.47
N ILE A 150 23.01 11.63 -1.53
CA ILE A 150 22.08 12.07 -2.58
C ILE A 150 22.70 11.86 -3.95
N ASP A 151 22.01 11.17 -4.86
CA ASP A 151 22.50 10.84 -6.22
C ASP A 151 21.99 11.81 -7.32
N GLY A 152 21.20 12.82 -6.95
CA GLY A 152 20.26 13.44 -7.89
C GLY A 152 20.68 14.70 -8.65
N LYS A 153 21.38 15.67 -8.03
CA LYS A 153 21.57 17.01 -8.64
C LYS A 153 22.74 17.80 -8.07
N LYS A 154 23.59 18.34 -8.94
CA LYS A 154 24.70 19.23 -8.55
C LYS A 154 24.27 20.47 -7.75
N SER A 155 23.03 20.94 -7.93
CA SER A 155 22.49 22.08 -7.19
C SER A 155 22.24 21.76 -5.71
N LEU A 156 22.03 20.48 -5.36
CA LEU A 156 21.73 20.06 -3.99
C LEU A 156 22.93 20.22 -3.05
N PHE A 157 24.16 20.06 -3.56
CA PHE A 157 25.37 20.29 -2.78
C PHE A 157 25.50 21.73 -2.26
N LYS A 158 24.88 22.71 -2.94
CA LYS A 158 24.87 24.11 -2.45
C LYS A 158 23.86 24.33 -1.33
N SER A 159 22.69 23.70 -1.41
CA SER A 159 21.65 23.83 -0.38
C SER A 159 22.00 23.09 0.90
N PHE A 160 22.77 22.00 0.80
CA PHE A 160 23.14 21.14 1.94
C PHE A 160 24.60 21.28 2.35
N SER A 161 25.23 22.45 2.15
CA SER A 161 26.65 22.66 2.48
C SER A 161 26.97 22.52 3.98
N GLU A 162 25.96 22.56 4.84
CA GLU A 162 26.10 22.36 6.29
C GLU A 162 26.17 20.88 6.70
N TYR A 163 25.80 19.96 5.81
CA TYR A 163 25.88 18.53 6.03
C TYR A 163 27.13 17.94 5.38
N HIS A 164 27.60 16.81 5.90
CA HIS A 164 28.51 15.97 5.14
C HIS A 164 27.71 15.32 4.00
N VAL A 165 27.92 15.80 2.78
CA VAL A 165 27.27 15.35 1.53
C VAL A 165 28.28 14.70 0.61
#